data_AF-A0A950PBJ4-F1
#
_entry.id   AF-A0A950PBJ4-F1
#
_cell.length_a   1.000
_cell.length_b   1.000
_cell.length_c   1.000
_cell.angle_alpha   90.00
_cell.angle_beta   90.00
_cell.angle_gamma   90.00
#
_symmetry.space_group_name_H-M   'P 1'
#
loop_
_entity.id
_entity.type
_entity.pdbx_description
1 polymer ?
#
loop_
_entity_poly.entity_id
_entity_poly.type
_entity_poly.pdbx_seq_one_letter_code
_entity_poly.pdbx_strand_id
1 'polypeptide(L)'
;MTTLLYTHPACLEHDPGPGHPESPARLRAVLEALAAPEFDRLERREAPEADLADINRVHPRGFAERLLAAVPASGHIGIDADTIMSPQSGHAALRAAGAVTAAIDAVIAG
;
A
#
# COMPACT_ATOMS: atom_id res chain seq x y z
N MET A 1 2.87 2.26 -26.27
CA MET A 1 2.14 1.61 -25.17
C MET A 1 2.45 2.41 -23.91
N THR A 2 1.42 2.91 -23.24
CA THR A 2 1.56 3.61 -21.97
C THR A 2 1.62 2.57 -20.86
N THR A 3 2.54 2.75 -19.90
CA THR A 3 2.64 1.91 -18.71
C THR A 3 2.45 2.80 -17.50
N LEU A 4 1.45 2.48 -16.68
CA LEU A 4 1.16 3.21 -15.45
C LEU A 4 1.98 2.65 -14.29
N LEU A 5 2.52 3.53 -13.45
CA LEU A 5 3.14 3.17 -12.18
C LEU A 5 2.34 3.81 -11.05
N TYR A 6 1.66 2.98 -10.24
CA TYR A 6 0.96 3.43 -9.04
C TYR A 6 1.84 3.23 -7.80
N THR A 7 1.95 4.28 -6.99
CA THR A 7 2.56 4.24 -5.66
C THR A 7 1.99 5.38 -4.82
N HIS A 8 2.28 5.43 -3.53
CA HIS A 8 1.92 6.56 -2.67
C HIS A 8 2.96 6.72 -1.54
N PRO A 9 3.32 7.96 -1.15
CA PRO A 9 4.24 8.19 -0.03
C PRO A 9 3.85 7.49 1.26
N ALA A 10 2.55 7.41 1.59
CA ALA A 10 2.05 6.70 2.78
C ALA A 10 2.48 5.22 2.84
N CYS A 11 2.72 4.55 1.70
CA CYS A 11 3.22 3.17 1.69
C CYS A 11 4.66 3.06 2.25
N LEU A 12 5.42 4.15 2.25
CA LEU A 12 6.76 4.23 2.87
C LEU A 12 6.72 4.46 4.39
N GLU A 13 5.54 4.76 4.93
CA GLU A 13 5.34 5.07 6.35
C GLU A 13 4.85 3.86 7.16
N HIS A 14 4.44 2.78 6.49
CA HIS A 14 4.26 1.49 7.16
C HIS A 14 5.62 1.00 7.67
N ASP A 15 5.77 0.92 8.99
CA ASP A 15 7.01 0.52 9.64
C ASP A 15 6.73 -0.73 10.48
N PRO A 16 7.14 -1.92 10.00
CA PRO A 16 7.04 -3.14 10.80
C PRO A 16 8.08 -3.23 11.94
N GLY A 17 8.97 -2.24 12.07
CA GLY A 17 10.00 -2.18 13.09
C GLY A 17 11.36 -2.72 12.64
N PRO A 18 12.39 -2.57 13.50
CA PRO A 18 13.77 -2.86 13.14
C PRO A 18 14.01 -4.35 12.88
N GLY A 19 14.71 -4.65 11.78
CA GLY A 19 15.07 -6.01 11.41
C GLY A 19 13.96 -6.82 10.73
N HIS A 20 12.76 -6.24 10.56
CA HIS A 20 11.70 -6.89 9.81
C HIS A 20 12.05 -6.93 8.31
N PRO A 21 11.91 -8.08 7.62
CA PRO A 21 12.29 -8.19 6.21
C PRO A 21 11.37 -7.37 5.31
N GLU A 22 10.07 -7.32 5.61
CA GLU A 22 9.14 -6.37 5.01
C GLU A 22 9.43 -5.00 5.64
N SER A 23 10.05 -4.09 4.89
CA SER A 23 10.43 -2.77 5.40
C SER A 23 10.32 -1.71 4.31
N PRO A 24 10.15 -0.42 4.67
CA PRO A 24 10.10 0.68 3.70
C PRO A 24 11.28 0.74 2.73
N ALA A 25 12.46 0.22 3.12
CA ALA A 25 13.64 0.17 2.26
C ALA A 25 13.38 -0.61 0.96
N ARG A 26 12.52 -1.64 0.98
CA ARG A 26 12.15 -2.42 -0.21
C ARG A 26 11.49 -1.55 -1.27
N LEU A 27 10.49 -0.76 -0.88
CA LEU A 27 9.79 0.14 -1.80
C LEU A 27 10.69 1.29 -2.25
N ARG A 28 11.52 1.86 -1.35
CA ARG A 28 12.50 2.89 -1.73
C ARG A 28 13.45 2.39 -2.81
N ALA A 29 14.02 1.19 -2.65
CA ALA A 29 14.93 0.61 -3.62
C ALA A 29 14.27 0.43 -5.00
N VAL A 30 13.01 -0.02 -5.04
CA VAL A 30 12.25 -0.14 -6.29
C VAL A 30 12.00 1.23 -6.92
N LEU A 31 11.54 2.21 -6.14
CA LEU A 31 11.26 3.55 -6.65
C LEU A 31 12.52 4.28 -7.14
N GLU A 32 13.66 4.07 -6.47
CA GLU A 32 14.96 4.59 -6.89
C GLU A 32 15.40 3.97 -8.22
N ALA A 33 15.31 2.64 -8.36
CA ALA A 33 15.62 1.97 -9.62
C ALA A 33 14.70 2.44 -10.76
N LEU A 34 13.40 2.59 -10.47
CA LEU A 34 12.42 3.09 -11.43
C LEU A 34 12.56 4.59 -11.70
N ALA A 35 13.40 5.34 -10.99
CA ALA A 35 13.67 6.75 -11.28
C ALA A 35 14.76 6.96 -12.34
N ALA A 36 15.40 5.89 -12.82
CA ALA A 36 16.38 5.98 -13.89
C ALA A 36 15.76 6.49 -15.22
N PRO A 37 16.51 7.21 -16.07
CA PRO A 37 15.98 7.83 -17.30
C PRO A 37 15.31 6.84 -18.27
N GLU A 38 15.72 5.56 -18.26
CA GLU A 38 15.09 4.51 -19.05
C GLU A 38 13.60 4.29 -18.72
N PHE A 39 13.14 4.73 -17.54
CA PHE A 39 11.77 4.65 -17.06
C PHE A 39 11.01 5.99 -17.11
N ASP A 40 11.53 7.03 -17.77
CA ASP A 40 10.87 8.34 -17.89
C ASP A 40 9.51 8.27 -18.61
N ARG A 41 9.27 7.18 -19.37
CA ARG A 41 8.00 6.94 -20.07
C ARG A 41 6.90 6.35 -19.18
N LEU A 42 7.21 5.98 -17.93
CA LEU A 42 6.20 5.54 -16.98
C LEU A 42 5.31 6.71 -16.59
N GLU A 43 4.01 6.55 -16.77
CA GLU A 43 3.05 7.51 -16.24
C GLU A 43 2.83 7.22 -14.75
N ARG A 44 3.36 8.09 -13.90
CA ARG A 44 3.30 7.92 -12.45
C ARG A 44 2.00 8.50 -11.92
N ARG A 45 1.25 7.70 -11.18
CA ARG A 45 -0.02 8.10 -10.55
C ARG A 45 0.03 7.81 -9.06
N GLU A 46 -0.52 8.71 -8.27
CA GLU A 46 -0.70 8.45 -6.85
C GLU A 46 -1.84 7.44 -6.67
N ALA A 47 -1.57 6.40 -5.87
CA ALA A 47 -2.57 5.41 -5.55
C ALA A 47 -3.70 6.04 -4.70
N PRO A 48 -4.98 5.88 -5.09
CA PRO A 48 -6.09 6.28 -4.22
C PRO A 48 -6.21 5.34 -3.03
N GLU A 49 -7.04 5.70 -2.05
CA GLU A 49 -7.48 4.74 -1.03
C GLU A 49 -8.53 3.82 -1.61
N ALA A 50 -8.48 2.54 -1.27
CA ALA A 50 -9.56 1.62 -1.58
C ALA A 50 -10.80 1.95 -0.74
N ASP A 51 -11.97 1.85 -1.38
CA ASP A 51 -13.22 1.84 -0.65
C ASP A 51 -13.34 0.55 0.17
N LEU A 52 -13.84 0.65 1.40
CA LEU A 52 -14.13 -0.54 2.22
C LEU A 52 -15.09 -1.50 1.51
N ALA A 53 -15.97 -0.98 0.66
CA ALA A 53 -16.86 -1.81 -0.15
C ALA A 53 -16.08 -2.76 -1.08
N ASP A 54 -14.96 -2.30 -1.65
CA ASP A 54 -14.12 -3.09 -2.54
C ASP A 54 -13.34 -4.15 -1.75
N ILE A 55 -12.77 -3.78 -0.60
CA ILE A 55 -12.11 -4.71 0.33
C ILE A 55 -13.08 -5.80 0.80
N ASN A 56 -14.33 -5.43 1.07
CA ASN A 56 -15.36 -6.33 1.57
C ASN A 56 -15.86 -7.35 0.53
N ARG A 57 -15.45 -7.22 -0.75
CA ARG A 57 -15.71 -8.28 -1.75
C ARG A 57 -14.87 -9.53 -1.50
N VAL A 58 -13.76 -9.41 -0.78
CA VAL A 58 -12.84 -10.52 -0.47
C VAL A 58 -12.82 -10.83 1.02
N HIS A 59 -12.83 -9.80 1.87
CA HIS A 59 -12.75 -9.96 3.32
C HIS A 59 -14.12 -9.77 3.98
N PRO A 60 -14.44 -10.47 5.09
CA PRO A 60 -15.64 -10.17 5.86
C PRO A 60 -15.61 -8.72 6.36
N ARG A 61 -16.73 -8.00 6.26
CA ARG A 61 -16.84 -6.59 6.69
C ARG A 61 -16.22 -6.32 8.06
N GLY A 62 -16.57 -7.12 9.06
CA GLY A 62 -16.08 -6.94 10.42
C GLY A 62 -14.56 -7.15 10.55
N PHE A 63 -13.90 -7.86 9.63
CA PHE A 63 -12.46 -8.04 9.66
C PHE A 63 -11.72 -6.73 9.33
N ALA A 64 -12.05 -6.10 8.20
CA ALA A 64 -11.40 -4.87 7.76
C ALA A 64 -11.64 -3.72 8.76
N GLU A 65 -12.88 -3.58 9.25
CA GLU A 65 -13.23 -2.56 10.24
C GLU A 65 -12.47 -2.75 11.56
N ARG A 66 -12.34 -3.98 12.06
CA ARG A 66 -11.56 -4.26 13.28
C ARG A 66 -10.07 -4.01 13.09
N LEU A 67 -9.51 -4.37 11.93
CA LEU A 67 -8.09 -4.19 11.65
C LEU A 67 -7.73 -2.70 11.60
N LEU A 68 -8.54 -1.89 10.90
CA LEU A 68 -8.35 -0.44 10.83
C LEU A 68 -8.57 0.24 12.19
N ALA A 69 -9.56 -0.22 12.97
CA ALA A 69 -9.78 0.29 14.33
C ALA A 69 -8.67 -0.11 15.32
N ALA A 70 -7.91 -1.16 15.02
CA ALA A 70 -6.79 -1.62 15.83
C ALA A 70 -5.47 -0.91 15.52
N VAL A 71 -5.42 -0.04 14.51
CA VAL A 71 -4.20 0.71 14.18
C VAL A 71 -3.74 1.51 15.41
N PRO A 72 -2.50 1.30 15.90
CA PRO A 72 -2.06 1.94 17.12
C PRO A 72 -1.81 3.44 16.89
N ALA A 73 -2.12 4.28 17.88
CA ALA A 73 -1.80 5.70 17.81
C ALA A 73 -0.27 5.97 17.88
N SER A 74 0.48 5.05 18.49
CA SER A 74 1.95 5.10 18.59
C SER A 74 2.52 3.70 18.81
N GLY A 75 3.80 3.52 18.47
CA GLY A 75 4.49 2.24 18.62
C GLY A 75 4.05 1.19 17.60
N HIS A 76 4.22 -0.09 17.96
CA HIS A 76 3.94 -1.23 17.11
C HIS A 76 3.04 -2.22 17.83
N ILE A 77 2.11 -2.84 17.10
CA ILE A 77 1.35 -3.99 17.60
C ILE A 77 1.47 -5.16 16.62
N GLY A 78 1.55 -6.38 17.14
CA GLY A 78 1.48 -7.58 16.32
C GLY A 78 0.03 -8.00 16.08
N ILE A 79 -0.33 -8.24 14.81
CA ILE A 79 -1.57 -8.95 14.46
C ILE A 79 -1.37 -10.45 14.68
N ASP A 80 -0.21 -10.96 14.30
CA ASP A 80 0.26 -12.33 14.51
C ASP A 80 1.79 -12.35 14.70
N ALA A 81 2.45 -13.49 14.44
CA ALA A 81 3.88 -13.67 14.71
C ALA A 81 4.79 -12.89 13.76
N ASP A 82 4.34 -12.56 12.55
CA ASP A 82 5.13 -11.92 11.49
C ASP A 82 4.41 -10.75 10.80
N THR A 83 3.25 -10.34 11.32
CA THR A 83 2.50 -9.18 10.82
C THR A 83 2.43 -8.10 11.89
N ILE A 84 3.13 -6.98 11.66
CA ILE A 84 3.23 -5.86 12.60
C ILE A 84 2.54 -4.62 12.01
N MET A 85 1.80 -3.88 12.85
CA MET A 85 1.24 -2.58 12.50
C MET A 85 1.88 -1.45 13.30
N SER A 86 2.28 -0.38 12.60
CA SER A 86 2.54 0.98 13.09
C SER A 86 1.37 1.94 12.78
N PRO A 87 1.39 3.21 13.25
CA PRO A 87 0.27 4.14 13.09
C PRO A 87 -0.16 4.41 11.64
N GLN A 88 0.74 4.25 10.66
CA GLN A 88 0.47 4.53 9.25
C GLN A 88 0.05 3.28 8.47
N SER A 89 0.04 2.10 9.10
CA SER A 89 -0.25 0.82 8.45
C SER A 89 -1.64 0.78 7.83
N GLY A 90 -2.66 1.34 8.51
CA GLY A 90 -4.01 1.40 7.95
C GLY A 90 -4.08 2.21 6.67
N HIS A 91 -3.44 3.38 6.64
CA HIS A 91 -3.39 4.25 5.47
C HIS A 91 -2.60 3.60 4.32
N ALA A 92 -1.45 3.00 4.64
CA ALA A 92 -0.64 2.26 3.67
C ALA A 92 -1.41 1.08 3.07
N ALA A 93 -2.14 0.31 3.87
CA ALA A 93 -2.95 -0.81 3.41
C ALA A 93 -4.08 -0.38 2.47
N LEU A 94 -4.79 0.71 2.80
CA LEU A 94 -5.83 1.27 1.94
C LEU A 94 -5.27 1.77 0.60
N ARG A 95 -4.11 2.45 0.62
CA ARG A 95 -3.42 2.91 -0.59
C ARG A 95 -2.91 1.75 -1.45
N ALA A 96 -2.39 0.69 -0.82
CA ALA A 96 -1.93 -0.51 -1.53
C ALA A 96 -3.09 -1.21 -2.25
N ALA A 97 -4.24 -1.41 -1.58
CA ALA A 97 -5.42 -1.97 -2.20
C ALA A 97 -6.01 -1.06 -3.30
N GLY A 98 -6.01 0.25 -3.07
CA GLY A 98 -6.51 1.23 -4.03
C GLY A 98 -5.63 1.33 -5.27
N ALA A 99 -4.31 1.18 -5.14
CA ALA A 99 -3.37 1.12 -6.26
C ALA A 99 -3.74 0.02 -7.26
N VAL A 100 -4.01 -1.19 -6.75
CA VAL A 100 -4.32 -2.35 -7.59
C VAL A 100 -5.66 -2.17 -8.29
N THR A 101 -6.68 -1.73 -7.55
CA THR A 101 -8.03 -1.51 -8.09
C THR A 101 -8.01 -0.43 -9.18
N ALA A 102 -7.40 0.72 -8.91
CA ALA A 102 -7.28 1.81 -9.88
C ALA A 102 -6.42 1.44 -11.10
N ALA A 103 -5.38 0.61 -10.93
CA ALA A 103 -4.59 0.12 -12.05
C ALA A 103 -5.41 -0.79 -12.97
N ILE A 104 -6.21 -1.71 -12.39
CA ILE A 104 -7.08 -2.60 -13.16
C ILE A 104 -8.16 -1.78 -13.89
N ASP A 105 -8.81 -0.84 -13.21
CA ASP A 105 -9.82 0.01 -13.82
C ASP A 105 -9.26 0.83 -14.98
N ALA A 106 -8.06 1.39 -14.83
CA ALA A 106 -7.39 2.12 -15.90
C ALA A 106 -7.06 1.22 -17.10
N VAL A 107 -6.63 -0.03 -16.88
CA VAL A 107 -6.39 -0.97 -17.98
C VAL A 107 -7.68 -1.34 -18.71
N ILE A 108 -8.78 -1.53 -17.98
CA ILE A 108 -10.08 -1.88 -18.58
C ILE A 108 -10.66 -0.69 -19.37
N ALA A 109 -10.44 0.55 -18.90
CA ALA A 109 -10.92 1.76 -19.55
C ALA A 109 -10.18 2.09 -20.86
N GLY A 110 -8.96 1.57 -21.04
CA GLY A 110 -8.08 1.84 -22.20
C GLY A 110 -7.22 3.10 -22.03
#